data_AF-A0A0H3HNA0-F1
#
_entry.id   AF-A0A0H3HNA0-F1
#
_cell.length_a   1.000
_cell.length_b   1.000
_cell.length_c   1.000
_cell.angle_alpha   90.00
_cell.angle_beta   90.00
_cell.angle_gamma   90.00
#
_symmetry.space_group_name_H-M   'P 1'
#
loop_
_entity.id
_entity.type
_entity.pdbx_description
1 polymer ?
#
loop_
_entity_poly.entity_id
_entity_poly.type
_entity_poly.pdbx_seq_one_letter_code
_entity_poly.pdbx_strand_id
1 'polypeptide(L)'
;MHSHPEVADTLIVGAQLYDGTGAPSVERDVAIRGDRIVAIGNLTNWLAEQVVEANGRALAPGFVDVHTHDDTHVIDAPQMLPKISQGVTTVIVGNCGISASPVALKGDPPDPMNLLGARAAFRYPTFAAYVDALGAAKPAVNVAALVGHTALRSNQMDRLDRAATGAEIAAMRAQLEEALAHGALGLSSGLAYGSAFAAPTEEVMALAEPLANAGAVYTTHMRTEFDAILEAMDEAYRVGRHARVPVVISHLKCAGPSNWGRSAEVLASLERARRIQPVGCDCYPYSRSSSTLDIKQATGDIDITITWSDPHPEMAGKLLRTIAAEWRVSEQDAARRLQPAGAVYHNMSEDDVRRILSHPATMVGSDGLPNDPLPHPRLWGAFPRVLGYYARDERLISLEDAVRKMTALSARRFGLARRGEVRVGYHADLVLFDAARVRDAATFEQPQQPAHGIEAVWVNGALSYRDGAPTGVRAGRFVARGERAPATPGDAF
;
A
#
# COMPACT_ATOMS: atom_id res chain seq x y z
N MET A 1 -43.25 -1.59 -28.80
CA MET A 1 -42.13 -2.55 -28.78
C MET A 1 -41.79 -2.81 -27.32
N HIS A 2 -42.11 -3.99 -26.80
CA HIS A 2 -41.66 -4.39 -25.47
C HIS A 2 -40.24 -4.93 -25.63
N SER A 3 -39.23 -4.12 -25.29
CA SER A 3 -37.86 -4.60 -25.21
C SER A 3 -37.80 -5.71 -24.17
N HIS A 4 -37.19 -6.84 -24.52
CA HIS A 4 -36.92 -7.89 -23.55
C HIS A 4 -36.02 -7.33 -22.43
N PRO A 5 -36.28 -7.68 -21.16
CA PRO A 5 -35.46 -7.22 -20.06
C PRO A 5 -34.02 -7.75 -20.20
N GLU A 6 -33.04 -6.89 -19.89
CA GLU A 6 -31.64 -7.30 -19.82
C GLU A 6 -31.34 -7.94 -18.45
N VAL A 7 -30.35 -8.84 -18.38
CA VAL A 7 -30.09 -9.64 -17.15
C VAL A 7 -28.68 -9.41 -16.62
N ALA A 8 -28.53 -9.26 -15.30
CA ALA A 8 -27.25 -9.17 -14.60
C ALA A 8 -27.19 -10.15 -13.42
N ASP A 9 -26.00 -10.41 -12.89
CA ASP A 9 -25.84 -11.22 -11.68
C ASP A 9 -26.12 -10.35 -10.44
N THR A 10 -25.65 -9.10 -10.46
CA THR A 10 -25.91 -8.10 -9.43
C THR A 10 -26.28 -6.76 -10.06
N LEU A 11 -27.31 -6.11 -9.52
CA LEU A 11 -27.72 -4.76 -9.85
C LEU A 11 -27.63 -3.88 -8.58
N ILE A 12 -26.80 -2.85 -8.62
CA ILE A 12 -26.69 -1.85 -7.56
C ILE A 12 -27.48 -0.63 -8.01
N VAL A 13 -28.51 -0.25 -7.25
CA VAL A 13 -29.52 0.76 -7.66
C VAL A 13 -29.39 2.03 -6.81
N GLY A 14 -29.46 3.20 -7.46
CA GLY A 14 -29.54 4.50 -6.76
C GLY A 14 -28.29 4.87 -5.97
N ALA A 15 -27.10 4.52 -6.47
CA ALA A 15 -25.84 4.87 -5.83
C ALA A 15 -25.36 6.27 -6.27
N GLN A 16 -24.68 6.99 -5.36
CA GLN A 16 -23.85 8.12 -5.76
C GLN A 16 -22.53 7.59 -6.30
N LEU A 17 -22.39 7.60 -7.62
CA LEU A 17 -21.27 6.99 -8.31
C LEU A 17 -20.07 7.93 -8.33
N TYR A 18 -19.00 7.53 -7.65
CA TYR A 18 -17.66 8.09 -7.78
C TYR A 18 -16.88 7.20 -8.74
N ASP A 19 -16.74 7.59 -10.00
CA ASP A 19 -16.19 6.70 -11.03
C ASP A 19 -14.69 6.42 -10.93
N GLY A 20 -13.98 7.08 -10.01
CA GLY A 20 -12.53 6.97 -9.81
C GLY A 20 -11.69 7.97 -10.60
N THR A 21 -12.29 8.73 -11.53
CA THR A 21 -11.56 9.67 -12.39
C THR A 21 -11.24 11.01 -11.72
N GLY A 22 -11.90 11.30 -10.59
CA GLY A 22 -11.90 12.61 -9.93
C GLY A 22 -13.01 13.55 -10.42
N ALA A 23 -13.87 13.10 -11.35
CA ALA A 23 -15.06 13.83 -11.73
C ALA A 23 -16.09 13.89 -10.59
N PRO A 24 -16.96 14.92 -10.54
CA PRO A 24 -18.06 14.99 -9.59
C PRO A 24 -18.94 13.73 -9.62
N SER A 25 -19.39 13.28 -8.45
CA SER A 25 -20.28 12.12 -8.36
C SER A 25 -21.63 12.35 -9.04
N VAL A 26 -22.21 11.26 -9.54
CA VAL A 26 -23.52 11.27 -10.21
C VAL A 26 -24.38 10.09 -9.76
N GLU A 27 -25.69 10.28 -9.62
CA GLU A 27 -26.59 9.19 -9.28
C GLU A 27 -26.77 8.24 -10.46
N ARG A 28 -26.37 6.98 -10.28
CA ARG A 28 -26.43 5.93 -11.32
C ARG A 28 -26.62 4.55 -10.72
N ASP A 29 -27.26 3.68 -11.50
CA ASP A 29 -27.27 2.24 -11.27
C ASP A 29 -26.07 1.59 -11.95
N VAL A 30 -25.61 0.47 -11.41
CA VAL A 30 -24.50 -0.33 -11.95
C VAL A 30 -24.89 -1.80 -12.02
N ALA A 31 -24.79 -2.40 -13.20
CA ALA A 31 -25.01 -3.82 -13.42
C ALA A 31 -23.68 -4.58 -13.56
N ILE A 32 -23.61 -5.73 -12.89
CA ILE A 32 -22.46 -6.64 -12.85
C ILE A 32 -22.88 -7.98 -13.46
N ARG A 33 -22.06 -8.52 -14.37
CA ARG A 33 -22.20 -9.88 -14.89
C ARG A 33 -20.84 -10.56 -14.91
N GLY A 34 -20.74 -11.73 -14.29
CA GLY A 34 -19.49 -12.40 -13.99
C GLY A 34 -18.56 -11.47 -13.21
N ASP A 35 -17.37 -11.24 -13.75
CA ASP A 35 -16.36 -10.36 -13.16
C ASP A 35 -16.32 -8.96 -13.77
N ARG A 36 -17.36 -8.54 -14.49
CA ARG A 36 -17.39 -7.28 -15.26
C ARG A 36 -18.56 -6.38 -14.89
N ILE A 37 -18.30 -5.09 -14.96
CA ILE A 37 -19.35 -4.07 -15.08
C ILE A 37 -19.88 -4.11 -16.51
N VAL A 38 -21.18 -4.34 -16.70
CA VAL A 38 -21.80 -4.48 -18.02
C VAL A 38 -22.67 -3.30 -18.43
N ALA A 39 -23.21 -2.55 -17.48
CA ALA A 39 -23.96 -1.33 -17.74
C ALA A 39 -23.90 -0.34 -16.58
N ILE A 40 -24.01 0.95 -16.90
CA ILE A 40 -24.07 2.07 -15.96
C ILE A 40 -25.11 3.03 -16.50
N GLY A 41 -26.08 3.45 -15.69
CA GLY A 41 -27.16 4.31 -16.19
C GLY A 41 -28.41 4.30 -15.33
N ASN A 42 -29.56 4.53 -15.96
CA ASN A 42 -30.86 4.14 -15.44
C ASN A 42 -31.14 2.72 -15.95
N LEU A 43 -31.22 1.76 -15.04
CA LEU A 43 -31.31 0.34 -15.38
C LEU A 43 -32.66 -0.26 -14.96
N THR A 44 -33.74 0.54 -15.01
CA THR A 44 -35.11 0.13 -14.65
C THR A 44 -35.67 -1.05 -15.45
N ASN A 45 -35.13 -1.34 -16.63
CA ASN A 45 -35.50 -2.50 -17.46
C ASN A 45 -34.58 -3.72 -17.28
N TRP A 46 -33.66 -3.67 -16.32
CA TRP A 46 -32.76 -4.78 -15.99
C TRP A 46 -33.34 -5.65 -14.87
N LEU A 47 -33.09 -6.95 -14.97
CA LEU A 47 -33.34 -7.94 -13.94
C LEU A 47 -32.01 -8.45 -13.41
N ALA A 48 -31.92 -8.72 -12.11
CA ALA A 48 -30.73 -9.35 -11.53
C ALA A 48 -31.07 -10.36 -10.45
N GLU A 49 -30.19 -11.35 -10.27
CA GLU A 49 -30.32 -12.32 -9.18
C GLU A 49 -30.17 -11.65 -7.80
N GLN A 50 -29.27 -10.67 -7.72
CA GLN A 50 -29.07 -9.85 -6.53
C GLN A 50 -29.35 -8.38 -6.85
N VAL A 51 -30.23 -7.76 -6.08
CA VAL A 51 -30.47 -6.31 -6.13
C VAL A 51 -29.97 -5.70 -4.83
N VAL A 52 -29.15 -4.66 -4.94
CA VAL A 52 -28.59 -3.91 -3.82
C VAL A 52 -29.05 -2.47 -3.92
N GLU A 53 -29.98 -2.10 -3.04
CA GLU A 53 -30.45 -0.73 -2.89
C GLU A 53 -29.36 0.11 -2.20
N ALA A 54 -28.67 0.96 -2.97
CA ALA A 54 -27.60 1.79 -2.44
C ALA A 54 -28.13 2.96 -1.62
N ASN A 55 -29.40 3.38 -1.75
CA ASN A 55 -30.01 4.43 -0.94
C ASN A 55 -29.17 5.73 -0.86
N GLY A 56 -28.56 6.14 -1.99
CA GLY A 56 -27.70 7.33 -2.05
C GLY A 56 -26.30 7.16 -1.44
N ARG A 57 -25.89 5.94 -1.08
CA ARG A 57 -24.52 5.63 -0.63
C ARG A 57 -23.52 5.78 -1.76
N ALA A 58 -22.27 6.03 -1.40
CA ALA A 58 -21.19 6.20 -2.36
C ALA A 58 -20.77 4.84 -2.91
N LEU A 59 -20.85 4.68 -4.23
CA LEU A 59 -20.27 3.53 -4.94
C LEU A 59 -19.02 4.00 -5.68
N ALA A 60 -17.90 3.34 -5.44
CA ALA A 60 -16.61 3.66 -6.03
C ALA A 60 -15.92 2.40 -6.57
N PRO A 61 -14.87 2.52 -7.40
CA PRO A 61 -13.98 1.40 -7.64
C PRO A 61 -13.40 0.94 -6.30
N GLY A 62 -13.20 -0.36 -6.17
CA GLY A 62 -12.52 -0.93 -5.03
C GLY A 62 -11.12 -0.32 -4.87
N PHE A 63 -10.71 -0.07 -3.63
CA PHE A 63 -9.45 0.64 -3.39
C PHE A 63 -8.25 -0.25 -3.72
N VAL A 64 -7.20 0.38 -4.24
CA VAL A 64 -5.91 -0.22 -4.56
C VAL A 64 -4.90 0.22 -3.51
N ASP A 65 -4.45 -0.73 -2.69
CA ASP A 65 -3.42 -0.49 -1.70
C ASP A 65 -2.04 -0.66 -2.35
N VAL A 66 -1.43 0.46 -2.73
CA VAL A 66 -0.19 0.48 -3.51
C VAL A 66 1.06 0.16 -2.71
N HIS A 67 0.96 0.12 -1.38
CA HIS A 67 2.10 -0.05 -0.50
C HIS A 67 1.77 -1.05 0.61
N THR A 68 2.05 -2.33 0.37
CA THR A 68 1.83 -3.38 1.36
C THR A 68 3.02 -4.30 1.53
N HIS A 69 3.01 -4.97 2.68
CA HIS A 69 3.89 -6.08 3.04
C HIS A 69 3.06 -7.35 3.30
N ASP A 70 2.01 -7.55 2.50
CA ASP A 70 1.09 -8.70 2.65
C ASP A 70 1.58 -9.95 1.91
N ASP A 71 2.81 -9.97 1.38
CA ASP A 71 3.33 -10.99 0.44
C ASP A 71 3.00 -12.44 0.83
N THR A 72 3.21 -12.79 2.11
CA THR A 72 2.92 -14.11 2.68
C THR A 72 1.50 -14.18 3.24
N HIS A 73 1.00 -13.08 3.79
CA HIS A 73 -0.32 -12.97 4.41
C HIS A 73 -1.46 -13.24 3.42
N VAL A 74 -1.32 -12.82 2.15
CA VAL A 74 -2.30 -13.14 1.09
C VAL A 74 -2.45 -14.64 0.81
N ILE A 75 -1.49 -15.46 1.22
CA ILE A 75 -1.53 -16.92 1.09
C ILE A 75 -1.90 -17.58 2.42
N ASP A 76 -1.28 -17.16 3.52
CA ASP A 76 -1.42 -17.82 4.82
C ASP A 76 -2.71 -17.40 5.57
N ALA A 77 -3.20 -16.18 5.33
CA ALA A 77 -4.46 -15.65 5.83
C ALA A 77 -5.31 -15.04 4.70
N PRO A 78 -5.77 -15.85 3.71
CA PRO A 78 -6.34 -15.34 2.47
C PRO A 78 -7.69 -14.62 2.66
N GLN A 79 -8.27 -14.63 3.85
CA GLN A 79 -9.47 -13.86 4.18
C GLN A 79 -9.21 -12.35 4.03
N MET A 80 -7.97 -11.89 4.22
CA MET A 80 -7.54 -10.51 3.99
C MET A 80 -8.46 -9.47 4.65
N LEU A 81 -9.02 -9.82 5.82
CA LEU A 81 -9.97 -9.00 6.56
C LEU A 81 -9.44 -7.57 6.82
N PRO A 82 -8.17 -7.36 7.22
CA PRO A 82 -7.65 -6.00 7.41
C PRO A 82 -7.82 -5.11 6.17
N LYS A 83 -7.83 -5.70 4.97
CA LYS A 83 -7.92 -4.97 3.69
C LYS A 83 -9.36 -4.81 3.23
N ILE A 84 -10.12 -5.91 3.11
CA ILE A 84 -11.51 -5.82 2.62
C ILE A 84 -12.41 -5.02 3.57
N SER A 85 -12.16 -5.00 4.88
CA SER A 85 -12.93 -4.17 5.81
C SER A 85 -12.71 -2.66 5.62
N GLN A 86 -11.71 -2.27 4.85
CA GLN A 86 -11.41 -0.88 4.49
C GLN A 86 -11.94 -0.49 3.11
N GLY A 87 -12.50 -1.43 2.33
CA GLY A 87 -12.84 -1.20 0.93
C GLY A 87 -11.73 -1.56 -0.07
N VAL A 88 -10.60 -2.11 0.40
CA VAL A 88 -9.49 -2.53 -0.48
C VAL A 88 -9.88 -3.80 -1.22
N THR A 89 -9.63 -3.78 -2.54
CA THR A 89 -9.91 -4.91 -3.45
C THR A 89 -8.66 -5.40 -4.15
N THR A 90 -7.59 -4.61 -4.14
CA THR A 90 -6.29 -4.97 -4.74
C THR A 90 -5.17 -4.51 -3.82
N VAL A 91 -4.18 -5.37 -3.60
CA VAL A 91 -2.95 -5.03 -2.87
C VAL A 91 -1.74 -5.15 -3.80
N ILE A 92 -0.77 -4.27 -3.61
CA ILE A 92 0.55 -4.33 -4.24
C ILE A 92 1.58 -4.72 -3.19
N VAL A 93 2.08 -5.95 -3.30
CA VAL A 93 3.06 -6.56 -2.39
C VAL A 93 4.48 -6.42 -2.95
N GLY A 94 5.49 -6.80 -2.17
CA GLY A 94 6.88 -6.80 -2.64
C GLY A 94 7.56 -5.42 -2.55
N ASN A 95 7.14 -4.56 -1.62
CA ASN A 95 7.65 -3.19 -1.47
C ASN A 95 8.97 -3.09 -0.69
N CYS A 96 9.61 -1.93 -0.75
CA CYS A 96 10.78 -1.58 0.05
C CYS A 96 11.99 -2.54 -0.10
N GLY A 97 12.14 -3.17 -1.26
CA GLY A 97 13.19 -4.15 -1.52
C GLY A 97 12.91 -5.54 -0.94
N ILE A 98 11.77 -5.74 -0.28
CA ILE A 98 11.40 -6.97 0.41
C ILE A 98 10.30 -7.67 -0.39
N SER A 99 10.47 -8.95 -0.72
CA SER A 99 9.41 -9.76 -1.34
C SER A 99 9.46 -11.21 -0.88
N ALA A 100 8.31 -11.90 -0.90
CA ALA A 100 8.28 -13.35 -0.61
C ALA A 100 8.80 -14.22 -1.77
N SER A 101 8.93 -13.64 -2.95
CA SER A 101 9.34 -14.33 -4.17
C SER A 101 10.08 -13.40 -5.16
N PRO A 102 10.99 -13.92 -6.01
CA PRO A 102 11.61 -15.24 -5.89
C PRO A 102 12.58 -15.27 -4.71
N VAL A 103 12.44 -16.24 -3.80
CA VAL A 103 13.31 -16.36 -2.62
C VAL A 103 13.68 -17.82 -2.36
N ALA A 104 14.98 -18.07 -2.19
CA ALA A 104 15.54 -19.34 -1.77
C ALA A 104 16.55 -19.12 -0.63
N LEU A 105 16.03 -19.00 0.60
CA LEU A 105 16.86 -18.67 1.76
C LEU A 105 17.83 -19.80 2.14
N LYS A 106 19.12 -19.46 2.24
CA LYS A 106 20.17 -20.34 2.80
C LYS A 106 20.04 -20.47 4.33
N GLY A 107 19.63 -19.38 4.99
CA GLY A 107 19.46 -19.29 6.45
C GLY A 107 18.11 -18.65 6.83
N ASP A 108 18.10 -17.92 7.93
CA ASP A 108 16.96 -17.07 8.31
C ASP A 108 16.87 -15.84 7.39
N PRO A 109 15.66 -15.28 7.18
CA PRO A 109 15.49 -14.09 6.35
C PRO A 109 16.25 -12.91 6.98
N PRO A 110 17.07 -12.17 6.21
CA PRO A 110 17.76 -11.00 6.72
C PRO A 110 16.76 -9.90 7.05
N ASP A 111 17.09 -9.02 8.00
CA ASP A 111 16.29 -7.82 8.25
C ASP A 111 16.29 -6.89 7.02
N PRO A 112 15.16 -6.30 6.62
CA PRO A 112 13.81 -6.41 7.18
C PRO A 112 12.90 -7.48 6.51
N MET A 113 13.45 -8.44 5.75
CA MET A 113 12.62 -9.50 5.13
C MET A 113 11.84 -10.32 6.17
N ASN A 114 12.37 -10.48 7.37
CA ASN A 114 11.68 -11.10 8.51
C ASN A 114 10.32 -10.48 8.85
N LEU A 115 10.02 -9.24 8.41
CA LEU A 115 8.68 -8.64 8.54
C LEU A 115 7.60 -9.43 7.79
N LEU A 116 7.97 -10.14 6.72
CA LEU A 116 7.04 -11.02 5.98
C LEU A 116 6.85 -12.38 6.67
N GLY A 117 7.60 -12.68 7.73
CA GLY A 117 7.50 -13.92 8.49
C GLY A 117 8.85 -14.62 8.67
N ALA A 118 8.80 -15.79 9.31
CA ALA A 118 9.98 -16.63 9.53
C ALA A 118 10.39 -17.39 8.26
N ARG A 119 11.53 -18.09 8.31
CA ARG A 119 12.08 -18.88 7.19
C ARG A 119 11.06 -19.76 6.46
N ALA A 120 10.13 -20.39 7.19
CA ALA A 120 9.13 -21.29 6.62
C ALA A 120 8.11 -20.59 5.69
N ALA A 121 7.93 -19.27 5.83
CA ALA A 121 7.05 -18.48 4.97
C ALA A 121 7.66 -18.23 3.57
N PHE A 122 9.00 -18.29 3.45
CA PHE A 122 9.75 -18.07 2.21
C PHE A 122 9.95 -19.37 1.43
N ARG A 123 8.86 -19.87 0.85
CA ARG A 123 8.80 -21.16 0.14
C ARG A 123 8.55 -21.06 -1.36
N TYR A 124 8.74 -19.88 -1.94
CA TYR A 124 8.46 -19.57 -3.35
C TYR A 124 9.77 -19.23 -4.09
N PRO A 125 10.50 -20.25 -4.60
CA PRO A 125 11.83 -20.05 -5.18
C PRO A 125 11.81 -19.38 -6.56
N THR A 126 10.66 -19.36 -7.22
CA THR A 126 10.43 -18.70 -8.51
C THR A 126 9.17 -17.85 -8.44
N PHE A 127 9.08 -16.81 -9.27
CA PHE A 127 7.88 -15.99 -9.28
C PHE A 127 6.65 -16.77 -9.78
N ALA A 128 6.83 -17.69 -10.73
CA ALA A 128 5.79 -18.62 -11.15
C ALA A 128 5.20 -19.42 -9.96
N ALA A 129 6.05 -19.96 -9.08
CA ALA A 129 5.59 -20.71 -7.90
C ALA A 129 4.77 -19.85 -6.93
N TYR A 130 5.09 -18.55 -6.82
CA TYR A 130 4.29 -17.62 -6.02
C TYR A 130 2.92 -17.36 -6.65
N VAL A 131 2.86 -17.16 -7.97
CA VAL A 131 1.60 -17.00 -8.71
C VAL A 131 0.70 -18.23 -8.56
N ASP A 132 1.27 -19.44 -8.65
CA ASP A 132 0.55 -20.69 -8.44
C ASP A 132 0.00 -20.80 -7.01
N ALA A 133 0.80 -20.42 -6.01
CA ALA A 133 0.38 -20.43 -4.61
C ALA A 133 -0.76 -19.42 -4.34
N LEU A 134 -0.71 -18.23 -4.95
CA LEU A 134 -1.82 -17.27 -4.91
C LEU A 134 -3.09 -17.85 -5.57
N GLY A 135 -2.94 -18.52 -6.72
CA GLY A 135 -4.04 -19.18 -7.41
C GLY A 135 -4.70 -20.30 -6.59
N ALA A 136 -3.91 -21.03 -5.81
CA ALA A 136 -4.40 -22.05 -4.88
C ALA A 136 -5.08 -21.44 -3.64
N ALA A 137 -4.48 -20.40 -3.05
CA ALA A 137 -4.99 -19.74 -1.85
C ALA A 137 -6.30 -18.98 -2.11
N LYS A 138 -6.43 -18.37 -3.30
CA LYS A 138 -7.56 -17.50 -3.71
C LYS A 138 -7.87 -16.46 -2.62
N PRO A 139 -7.01 -15.43 -2.45
CA PRO A 139 -7.25 -14.39 -1.46
C PRO A 139 -8.55 -13.62 -1.72
N ALA A 140 -9.07 -12.94 -0.70
CA ALA A 140 -10.27 -12.12 -0.83
C ALA A 140 -10.03 -10.85 -1.68
N VAL A 141 -8.77 -10.41 -1.81
CA VAL A 141 -8.34 -9.29 -2.65
C VAL A 141 -7.52 -9.78 -3.85
N ASN A 142 -7.52 -9.01 -4.92
CA ASN A 142 -6.53 -9.15 -5.98
C ASN A 142 -5.12 -8.87 -5.46
N VAL A 143 -4.12 -9.53 -6.04
CA VAL A 143 -2.71 -9.37 -5.65
C VAL A 143 -1.90 -9.04 -6.89
N ALA A 144 -1.18 -7.92 -6.85
CA ALA A 144 -0.12 -7.61 -7.78
C ALA A 144 1.19 -7.52 -7.01
N ALA A 145 2.32 -7.88 -7.62
CA ALA A 145 3.57 -8.03 -6.87
C ALA A 145 4.75 -7.38 -7.59
N LEU A 146 5.56 -6.69 -6.79
CA LEU A 146 6.90 -6.24 -7.14
C LEU A 146 7.93 -7.30 -6.71
N VAL A 147 9.14 -7.21 -7.26
CA VAL A 147 10.29 -8.01 -6.83
C VAL A 147 11.21 -7.15 -6.00
N GLY A 148 11.56 -7.63 -4.81
CA GLY A 148 12.41 -6.91 -3.88
C GLY A 148 13.90 -7.02 -4.20
N HIS A 149 14.61 -5.90 -4.28
CA HIS A 149 16.07 -5.85 -4.41
C HIS A 149 16.81 -6.59 -3.29
N THR A 150 16.39 -6.44 -2.03
CA THR A 150 16.97 -7.17 -0.88
C THR A 150 16.76 -8.68 -1.02
N ALA A 151 15.60 -9.12 -1.52
CA ALA A 151 15.34 -10.52 -1.79
C ALA A 151 16.29 -11.08 -2.87
N LEU A 152 16.51 -10.33 -3.96
CA LEU A 152 17.47 -10.69 -5.01
C LEU A 152 18.90 -10.76 -4.44
N ARG A 153 19.33 -9.77 -3.65
CA ARG A 153 20.64 -9.77 -3.01
C ARG A 153 20.81 -10.96 -2.06
N SER A 154 19.81 -11.26 -1.25
CA SER A 154 19.80 -12.39 -0.31
C SER A 154 19.99 -13.74 -1.00
N ASN A 155 19.41 -13.91 -2.20
CA ASN A 155 19.59 -15.14 -2.98
C ASN A 155 21.01 -15.27 -3.55
N GLN A 156 21.57 -14.17 -4.08
CA GLN A 156 22.79 -14.21 -4.90
C GLN A 156 24.08 -13.95 -4.14
N MET A 157 24.01 -13.18 -3.05
CA MET A 157 25.19 -12.76 -2.30
C MET A 157 25.42 -13.64 -1.08
N ASP A 158 26.67 -13.78 -0.67
CA ASP A 158 27.06 -14.38 0.60
C ASP A 158 26.98 -13.39 1.77
N ARG A 159 27.18 -12.10 1.48
CA ARG A 159 27.20 -10.99 2.43
C ARG A 159 26.53 -9.75 1.84
N LEU A 160 25.72 -9.07 2.66
CA LEU A 160 24.90 -7.93 2.23
C LEU A 160 25.51 -6.55 2.57
N ASP A 161 26.60 -6.52 3.33
CA ASP A 161 27.28 -5.31 3.81
C ASP A 161 28.33 -4.74 2.83
N ARG A 162 28.25 -5.12 1.55
CA ARG A 162 29.16 -4.69 0.47
C ARG A 162 28.40 -4.43 -0.82
N ALA A 163 29.05 -3.85 -1.83
CA ALA A 163 28.49 -3.80 -3.19
C ALA A 163 28.43 -5.21 -3.83
N ALA A 164 27.43 -5.45 -4.69
CA ALA A 164 27.39 -6.66 -5.51
C ALA A 164 28.48 -6.64 -6.60
N THR A 165 29.06 -7.80 -6.86
CA THR A 165 29.96 -8.03 -8.00
C THR A 165 29.17 -8.07 -9.30
N GLY A 166 29.85 -7.89 -10.45
CA GLY A 166 29.20 -7.99 -11.76
C GLY A 166 28.48 -9.33 -12.00
N ALA A 167 29.02 -10.44 -11.48
CA ALA A 167 28.39 -11.76 -11.58
C ALA A 167 27.12 -11.86 -10.72
N GLU A 168 27.14 -11.32 -9.50
CA GLU A 168 25.96 -11.26 -8.63
C GLU A 168 24.86 -10.37 -9.23
N ILE A 169 25.23 -9.22 -9.80
CA ILE A 169 24.29 -8.34 -10.52
C ILE A 169 23.65 -9.08 -11.70
N ALA A 170 24.45 -9.78 -12.52
CA ALA A 170 23.93 -10.56 -13.63
C ALA A 170 22.96 -11.66 -13.17
N ALA A 171 23.25 -12.34 -12.06
CA ALA A 171 22.38 -13.36 -11.49
C ALA A 171 21.07 -12.77 -10.93
N MET A 172 21.14 -11.62 -10.23
CA MET A 172 19.96 -10.90 -9.76
C MET A 172 19.08 -10.42 -10.92
N ARG A 173 19.68 -9.93 -12.01
CA ARG A 173 18.96 -9.54 -13.24
C ARG A 173 18.23 -10.72 -13.86
N ALA A 174 18.88 -11.88 -13.98
CA ALA A 174 18.25 -13.07 -14.53
C ALA A 174 17.02 -13.51 -13.71
N GLN A 175 17.08 -13.43 -12.38
CA GLN A 175 15.93 -13.71 -11.51
C GLN A 175 14.81 -12.66 -11.66
N LEU A 176 15.17 -11.37 -11.78
CA LEU A 176 14.19 -10.31 -12.02
C LEU A 176 13.52 -10.48 -13.38
N GLU A 177 14.26 -10.82 -14.43
CA GLU A 177 13.73 -11.07 -15.78
C GLU A 177 12.76 -12.27 -15.80
N GLU A 178 13.06 -13.35 -15.06
CA GLU A 178 12.12 -14.46 -14.84
C GLU A 178 10.81 -13.97 -14.21
N ALA A 179 10.90 -13.17 -13.16
CA ALA A 179 9.72 -12.63 -12.50
C ALA A 179 8.91 -11.66 -13.38
N LEU A 180 9.58 -10.82 -14.16
CA LEU A 180 8.96 -9.91 -15.12
C LEU A 180 8.23 -10.67 -16.23
N ALA A 181 8.79 -11.79 -16.69
CA ALA A 181 8.15 -12.68 -17.68
C ALA A 181 6.88 -13.35 -17.12
N HIS A 182 6.82 -13.57 -15.81
CA HIS A 182 5.65 -14.10 -15.11
C HIS A 182 4.71 -13.03 -14.53
N GLY A 183 4.87 -11.78 -14.99
CA GLY A 183 3.88 -10.71 -14.77
C GLY A 183 4.12 -9.83 -13.55
N ALA A 184 5.28 -9.90 -12.89
CA ALA A 184 5.65 -8.95 -11.83
C ALA A 184 5.52 -7.49 -12.31
N LEU A 185 5.03 -6.60 -11.44
CA LEU A 185 4.82 -5.19 -11.79
C LEU A 185 6.13 -4.41 -11.95
N GLY A 186 7.21 -4.87 -11.33
CA GLY A 186 8.48 -4.17 -11.34
C GLY A 186 9.43 -4.53 -10.21
N LEU A 187 10.41 -3.65 -10.00
CA LEU A 187 11.44 -3.77 -8.96
C LEU A 187 11.13 -2.79 -7.83
N SER A 188 11.29 -3.23 -6.59
CA SER A 188 11.35 -2.34 -5.42
C SER A 188 12.74 -2.35 -4.79
N SER A 189 13.13 -1.26 -4.14
CA SER A 189 14.34 -1.18 -3.30
C SER A 189 14.08 -0.60 -1.92
N GLY A 190 14.93 -0.96 -0.97
CA GLY A 190 14.91 -0.45 0.41
C GLY A 190 16.30 -0.03 0.84
N LEU A 191 16.78 1.08 0.29
CA LEU A 191 18.18 1.49 0.40
C LEU A 191 18.55 2.04 1.78
N ALA A 192 17.58 2.28 2.65
CA ALA A 192 17.81 2.66 4.04
C ALA A 192 18.22 1.47 4.93
N TYR A 193 17.88 0.22 4.54
CA TYR A 193 18.11 -0.95 5.37
C TYR A 193 19.55 -1.46 5.25
N GLY A 194 20.12 -1.95 6.35
CA GLY A 194 21.49 -2.48 6.36
C GLY A 194 21.76 -3.58 5.32
N SER A 195 20.74 -4.36 4.95
CA SER A 195 20.79 -5.40 3.92
C SER A 195 20.90 -4.89 2.48
N ALA A 196 20.66 -3.60 2.24
CA ALA A 196 20.79 -2.98 0.92
C ALA A 196 21.57 -1.65 0.93
N PHE A 197 21.87 -1.07 2.10
CA PHE A 197 22.52 0.24 2.25
C PHE A 197 23.87 0.31 1.54
N ALA A 198 24.61 -0.80 1.50
CA ALA A 198 25.90 -0.87 0.81
C ALA A 198 25.79 -0.98 -0.73
N ALA A 199 24.58 -1.12 -1.30
CA ALA A 199 24.41 -1.12 -2.75
C ALA A 199 24.65 0.29 -3.32
N PRO A 200 25.60 0.46 -4.24
CA PRO A 200 25.75 1.70 -4.98
C PRO A 200 24.55 1.90 -5.92
N THR A 201 24.25 3.14 -6.29
CA THR A 201 23.14 3.43 -7.22
C THR A 201 23.30 2.68 -8.55
N GLU A 202 24.54 2.47 -9.00
CA GLU A 202 24.88 1.79 -10.25
C GLU A 202 24.42 0.32 -10.24
N GLU A 203 24.39 -0.33 -9.06
CA GLU A 203 23.82 -1.67 -8.90
C GLU A 203 22.31 -1.65 -9.18
N VAL A 204 21.60 -0.69 -8.59
CA VAL A 204 20.15 -0.53 -8.77
C VAL A 204 19.81 -0.12 -10.21
N MET A 205 20.61 0.76 -10.81
CA MET A 205 20.49 1.13 -12.23
C MET A 205 20.61 -0.09 -13.14
N ALA A 206 21.59 -0.97 -12.91
CA ALA A 206 21.78 -2.18 -13.69
C ALA A 206 20.60 -3.16 -13.55
N LEU A 207 19.98 -3.24 -12.36
CA LEU A 207 18.77 -4.04 -12.13
C LEU A 207 17.51 -3.41 -12.73
N ALA A 208 17.47 -2.09 -12.87
CA ALA A 208 16.32 -1.38 -13.43
C ALA A 208 16.27 -1.46 -14.98
N GLU A 209 17.39 -1.70 -15.66
CA GLU A 209 17.46 -1.82 -17.12
C GLU A 209 16.40 -2.72 -17.79
N PRO A 210 16.13 -3.96 -17.32
CA PRO A 210 15.12 -4.82 -17.92
C PRO A 210 13.68 -4.30 -17.78
N LEU A 211 13.42 -3.34 -16.89
CA LEU A 211 12.06 -2.90 -16.54
C LEU A 211 11.36 -2.17 -17.70
N ALA A 212 12.06 -1.37 -18.50
CA ALA A 212 11.44 -0.60 -19.58
C ALA A 212 10.87 -1.51 -20.68
N ASN A 213 11.61 -2.53 -21.08
CA ASN A 213 11.15 -3.52 -22.08
C ASN A 213 9.93 -4.29 -21.56
N ALA A 214 9.83 -4.48 -20.25
CA ALA A 214 8.69 -5.09 -19.62
C ALA A 214 7.48 -4.13 -19.50
N GLY A 215 7.68 -2.82 -19.54
CA GLY A 215 6.64 -1.83 -19.19
C GLY A 215 6.41 -1.71 -17.67
N ALA A 216 7.42 -2.07 -16.87
CA ALA A 216 7.35 -2.17 -15.41
C ALA A 216 7.60 -0.84 -14.68
N VAL A 217 7.42 -0.83 -13.36
CA VAL A 217 7.75 0.30 -12.46
C VAL A 217 9.05 0.05 -11.68
N TYR A 218 9.67 1.12 -11.21
CA TYR A 218 10.62 1.08 -10.11
C TYR A 218 9.99 1.76 -8.88
N THR A 219 9.96 1.09 -7.74
CA THR A 219 9.52 1.68 -6.47
C THR A 219 10.66 1.72 -5.48
N THR A 220 10.69 2.69 -4.57
CA THR A 220 11.80 2.77 -3.62
C THR A 220 11.38 3.36 -2.28
N HIS A 221 11.73 2.62 -1.22
CA HIS A 221 12.06 3.20 0.07
C HIS A 221 13.46 3.78 -0.08
N MET A 222 13.53 5.11 -0.08
CA MET A 222 14.74 5.88 -0.40
C MET A 222 15.86 5.63 0.61
N ARG A 223 17.10 5.89 0.21
CA ARG A 223 18.28 5.66 1.07
C ARG A 223 18.22 6.37 2.41
N THR A 224 17.56 7.52 2.45
CA THR A 224 17.24 8.23 3.69
C THR A 224 15.98 9.07 3.51
N GLU A 225 15.26 9.25 4.61
CA GLU A 225 14.10 10.13 4.73
C GLU A 225 14.37 11.30 5.71
N PHE A 226 15.64 11.45 6.12
CA PHE A 226 16.14 12.46 7.06
C PHE A 226 16.84 13.62 6.31
N ASP A 227 17.97 14.11 6.84
CA ASP A 227 18.64 15.33 6.41
C ASP A 227 18.98 15.34 4.91
N ALA A 228 19.44 14.22 4.36
CA ALA A 228 19.81 14.08 2.94
C ALA A 228 18.69 13.50 2.04
N ILE A 229 17.43 13.77 2.38
CA ILE A 229 16.28 13.28 1.61
C ILE A 229 16.27 13.74 0.15
N LEU A 230 16.71 14.97 -0.15
CA LEU A 230 16.70 15.50 -1.52
C LEU A 230 17.70 14.75 -2.40
N GLU A 231 18.88 14.42 -1.87
CA GLU A 231 19.89 13.60 -2.53
C GLU A 231 19.37 12.17 -2.78
N ALA A 232 18.62 11.61 -1.82
CA ALA A 232 18.00 10.29 -1.96
C ALA A 232 16.88 10.29 -3.02
N MET A 233 16.12 11.38 -3.14
CA MET A 233 15.16 11.57 -4.24
C MET A 233 15.88 11.66 -5.59
N ASP A 234 16.96 12.44 -5.67
CA ASP A 234 17.76 12.57 -6.89
C ASP A 234 18.40 11.23 -7.32
N GLU A 235 18.80 10.39 -6.36
CA GLU A 235 19.21 9.01 -6.60
C GLU A 235 18.08 8.21 -7.28
N ALA A 236 16.87 8.24 -6.72
CA ALA A 236 15.71 7.55 -7.29
C ALA A 236 15.38 8.06 -8.72
N TYR A 237 15.44 9.39 -8.93
CA TYR A 237 15.19 9.98 -10.24
C TYR A 237 16.25 9.56 -11.26
N ARG A 238 17.52 9.47 -10.85
CA ARG A 238 18.63 9.00 -11.70
C ARG A 238 18.41 7.57 -12.17
N VAL A 239 17.97 6.67 -11.28
CA VAL A 239 17.59 5.29 -11.66
C VAL A 239 16.47 5.31 -12.70
N GLY A 240 15.40 6.09 -12.47
CA GLY A 240 14.28 6.23 -13.40
C GLY A 240 14.68 6.73 -14.78
N ARG A 241 15.56 7.74 -14.88
CA ARG A 241 16.06 8.26 -16.17
C ARG A 241 16.96 7.28 -16.89
N HIS A 242 17.84 6.60 -16.16
CA HIS A 242 18.74 5.59 -16.71
C HIS A 242 17.97 4.46 -17.38
N ALA A 243 17.03 3.87 -16.64
CA ALA A 243 16.24 2.75 -17.09
C ALA A 243 15.03 3.16 -17.95
N ARG A 244 14.69 4.45 -18.02
CA ARG A 244 13.50 4.99 -18.71
C ARG A 244 12.19 4.37 -18.19
N VAL A 245 12.06 4.28 -16.88
CA VAL A 245 10.88 3.71 -16.21
C VAL A 245 10.25 4.68 -15.21
N PRO A 246 8.93 4.58 -14.97
CA PRO A 246 8.29 5.31 -13.90
C PRO A 246 8.85 4.97 -12.53
N VAL A 247 8.98 6.00 -11.71
CA VAL A 247 9.44 5.89 -10.32
C VAL A 247 8.26 6.14 -9.37
N VAL A 248 8.13 5.31 -8.35
CA VAL A 248 7.24 5.55 -7.21
C VAL A 248 8.10 5.67 -5.96
N ILE A 249 8.12 6.86 -5.35
CA ILE A 249 8.71 7.04 -4.02
C ILE A 249 7.72 6.53 -2.99
N SER A 250 8.12 5.46 -2.30
CA SER A 250 7.31 4.83 -1.27
C SER A 250 7.19 5.71 -0.04
N HIS A 251 6.00 5.70 0.58
CA HIS A 251 5.69 6.25 1.90
C HIS A 251 6.42 7.57 2.22
N LEU A 252 6.32 8.52 1.28
CA LEU A 252 7.07 9.77 1.32
C LEU A 252 6.81 10.50 2.65
N LYS A 253 7.88 10.82 3.37
CA LYS A 253 7.83 11.49 4.67
C LYS A 253 9.11 12.30 4.91
N CYS A 254 9.06 13.24 5.85
CA CYS A 254 10.24 13.91 6.41
C CYS A 254 10.43 13.40 7.84
N ALA A 255 11.40 12.50 8.03
CA ALA A 255 11.60 11.79 9.30
C ALA A 255 12.50 12.59 10.25
N GLY A 256 12.12 12.63 11.52
CA GLY A 256 12.89 13.27 12.60
C GLY A 256 12.55 14.76 12.79
N PRO A 257 12.59 15.28 14.04
CA PRO A 257 12.19 16.66 14.35
C PRO A 257 12.93 17.74 13.56
N SER A 258 14.22 17.54 13.25
CA SER A 258 15.03 18.47 12.45
C SER A 258 14.53 18.61 11.01
N ASN A 259 13.72 17.67 10.54
CA ASN A 259 13.21 17.63 9.16
C ASN A 259 11.74 18.02 9.04
N TRP A 260 11.05 18.26 10.16
CA TRP A 260 9.65 18.67 10.11
C TRP A 260 9.50 20.04 9.42
N GLY A 261 8.50 20.15 8.55
CA GLY A 261 8.30 21.32 7.70
C GLY A 261 8.93 21.18 6.31
N ARG A 262 9.92 20.30 6.13
CA ARG A 262 10.64 20.15 4.85
C ARG A 262 9.82 19.51 3.74
N SER A 263 8.59 19.04 3.99
CA SER A 263 7.79 18.46 2.89
C SER A 263 7.51 19.47 1.76
N ALA A 264 7.58 20.78 2.02
CA ALA A 264 7.45 21.81 1.00
C ALA A 264 8.57 21.74 -0.06
N GLU A 265 9.83 21.62 0.36
CA GLU A 265 10.96 21.52 -0.58
C GLU A 265 11.04 20.14 -1.25
N VAL A 266 10.67 19.09 -0.52
CA VAL A 266 10.56 17.72 -1.03
C VAL A 266 9.51 17.63 -2.15
N LEU A 267 8.32 18.18 -1.93
CA LEU A 267 7.27 18.22 -2.95
C LEU A 267 7.64 19.14 -4.12
N ALA A 268 8.35 20.24 -3.87
CA ALA A 268 8.90 21.06 -4.96
C ALA A 268 9.93 20.29 -5.80
N SER A 269 10.73 19.41 -5.19
CA SER A 269 11.65 18.51 -5.90
C SER A 269 10.89 17.49 -6.75
N LEU A 270 9.88 16.85 -6.19
CA LEU A 270 9.00 15.92 -6.89
C LEU A 270 8.36 16.59 -8.12
N GLU A 271 7.82 17.79 -7.97
CA GLU A 271 7.18 18.50 -9.07
C GLU A 271 8.17 18.90 -10.19
N ARG A 272 9.42 19.24 -9.84
CA ARG A 272 10.47 19.45 -10.85
C ARG A 272 10.77 18.17 -11.63
N ALA A 273 10.91 17.04 -10.95
CA ALA A 273 11.18 15.75 -11.59
C ALA A 273 10.03 15.31 -12.51
N ARG A 274 8.78 15.51 -12.07
CA ARG A 274 7.57 15.16 -12.85
C ARG A 274 7.46 15.87 -14.20
N ARG A 275 8.10 17.03 -14.37
CA ARG A 275 8.10 17.76 -15.66
C ARG A 275 8.95 17.08 -16.74
N ILE A 276 9.86 16.19 -16.35
CA ILE A 276 10.86 15.60 -17.26
C ILE A 276 10.85 14.06 -17.25
N GLN A 277 10.20 13.42 -16.28
CA GLN A 277 10.07 11.96 -16.18
C GLN A 277 8.84 11.55 -15.36
N PRO A 278 8.26 10.37 -15.59
CA PRO A 278 7.15 9.84 -14.79
C PRO A 278 7.58 9.52 -13.36
N VAL A 279 7.10 10.29 -12.41
CA VAL A 279 7.37 10.10 -10.97
C VAL A 279 6.11 10.33 -10.17
N GLY A 280 5.83 9.43 -9.23
CA GLY A 280 4.80 9.60 -8.22
C GLY A 280 5.32 9.23 -6.84
N CYS A 281 4.44 9.33 -5.86
CA CYS A 281 4.69 8.82 -4.51
C CYS A 281 3.41 8.24 -3.92
N ASP A 282 3.57 7.51 -2.82
CA ASP A 282 2.48 7.16 -1.93
C ASP A 282 2.77 7.66 -0.51
N CYS A 283 1.74 7.78 0.31
CA CYS A 283 1.89 7.97 1.76
C CYS A 283 0.76 7.27 2.51
N TYR A 284 1.02 6.91 3.77
CA TYR A 284 0.00 6.51 4.72
C TYR A 284 -0.47 7.72 5.55
N PRO A 285 -1.74 7.76 5.98
CA PRO A 285 -2.38 8.94 6.59
C PRO A 285 -2.15 9.05 8.11
N TYR A 286 -0.90 8.91 8.54
CA TYR A 286 -0.52 8.95 9.95
C TYR A 286 0.83 9.66 10.14
N SER A 287 0.93 10.52 11.14
CA SER A 287 2.15 11.23 11.55
C SER A 287 2.98 10.48 12.60
N ARG A 288 2.63 9.23 12.90
CA ARG A 288 3.32 8.42 13.89
C ARG A 288 3.63 7.05 13.31
N SER A 289 4.62 6.39 13.89
CA SER A 289 4.92 4.98 13.65
C SER A 289 4.72 4.20 14.96
N SER A 290 4.71 2.87 14.89
CA SER A 290 4.49 2.02 16.06
C SER A 290 5.18 0.68 15.85
N SER A 291 5.80 0.17 16.91
CA SER A 291 6.48 -1.13 16.95
C SER A 291 6.72 -1.54 18.41
N THR A 292 7.50 -2.60 18.64
CA THR A 292 8.07 -2.90 19.97
C THR A 292 8.95 -1.75 20.44
N LEU A 293 8.98 -1.50 21.75
CA LEU A 293 9.79 -0.46 22.37
C LEU A 293 11.29 -0.70 22.12
N ASP A 294 11.88 0.04 21.19
CA ASP A 294 13.32 0.10 20.92
C ASP A 294 14.03 1.14 21.81
N ILE A 295 14.95 0.66 22.65
CA ILE A 295 15.77 1.49 23.54
C ILE A 295 16.64 2.48 22.74
N LYS A 296 17.06 2.14 21.51
CA LYS A 296 17.91 3.03 20.69
C LYS A 296 17.17 4.30 20.28
N GLN A 297 15.84 4.26 20.21
CA GLN A 297 15.00 5.41 19.89
C GLN A 297 14.64 6.26 21.11
N ALA A 298 14.90 5.78 22.34
CA ALA A 298 14.70 6.53 23.58
C ALA A 298 15.82 7.57 23.80
N THR A 299 16.03 8.46 22.82
CA THR A 299 17.05 9.53 22.86
C THR A 299 16.53 10.80 23.54
N GLY A 300 15.21 10.94 23.69
CA GLY A 300 14.55 12.14 24.20
C GLY A 300 14.23 13.18 23.12
N ASP A 301 14.61 12.93 21.86
CA ASP A 301 14.36 13.87 20.76
C ASP A 301 12.90 13.85 20.27
N ILE A 302 12.20 12.74 20.49
CA ILE A 302 10.81 12.53 20.08
C ILE A 302 9.96 12.05 21.25
N ASP A 303 8.67 12.34 21.17
CA ASP A 303 7.70 11.74 22.07
C ASP A 303 7.54 10.25 21.74
N ILE A 304 7.60 9.42 22.78
CA ILE A 304 7.31 7.98 22.71
C ILE A 304 6.15 7.71 23.67
N THR A 305 5.04 7.20 23.14
CA THR A 305 3.90 6.74 23.97
C THR A 305 3.99 5.22 24.13
N ILE A 306 3.94 4.72 25.37
CA ILE A 306 3.91 3.29 25.66
C ILE A 306 2.49 2.77 25.39
N THR A 307 2.34 1.74 24.55
CA THR A 307 1.02 1.16 24.24
C THR A 307 0.69 -0.02 25.15
N TRP A 308 1.69 -0.80 25.51
CA TRP A 308 1.62 -1.89 26.47
C TRP A 308 3.01 -2.16 27.04
N SER A 309 3.06 -2.81 28.20
CA SER A 309 4.27 -3.34 28.82
C SER A 309 3.87 -4.56 29.65
N ASP A 310 4.54 -5.69 29.43
CA ASP A 310 4.30 -6.90 30.23
C ASP A 310 4.65 -6.70 31.72
N PRO A 311 5.84 -6.16 32.08
CA PRO A 311 6.19 -5.95 33.49
C PRO A 311 5.43 -4.78 34.14
N HIS A 312 4.96 -3.80 33.35
CA HIS A 312 4.32 -2.58 33.85
C HIS A 312 3.06 -2.19 33.05
N PRO A 313 1.99 -3.01 33.06
CA PRO A 313 0.76 -2.73 32.29
C PRO A 313 0.10 -1.39 32.65
N GLU A 314 0.28 -0.92 33.89
CA GLU A 314 -0.22 0.36 34.40
C GLU A 314 0.39 1.60 33.72
N MET A 315 1.48 1.42 32.97
CA MET A 315 2.16 2.49 32.24
C MET A 315 1.68 2.64 30.80
N ALA A 316 0.80 1.75 30.32
CA ALA A 316 0.16 1.89 29.02
C ALA A 316 -0.58 3.23 28.87
N GLY A 317 -0.46 3.86 27.71
CA GLY A 317 -1.00 5.19 27.38
C GLY A 317 -0.14 6.37 27.84
N LYS A 318 0.87 6.16 28.70
CA LYS A 318 1.76 7.25 29.17
C LYS A 318 2.93 7.49 28.22
N LEU A 319 3.47 8.71 28.24
CA LEU A 319 4.72 9.04 27.55
C LEU A 319 5.93 8.45 28.29
N LEU A 320 6.91 7.93 27.55
CA LEU A 320 8.15 7.39 28.10
C LEU A 320 8.87 8.42 28.98
N ARG A 321 8.96 9.68 28.52
CA ARG A 321 9.52 10.79 29.32
C ARG A 321 8.79 11.02 30.65
N THR A 322 7.48 10.84 30.67
CA THR A 322 6.67 10.96 31.89
C THR A 322 6.94 9.79 32.84
N ILE A 323 7.01 8.57 32.31
CA ILE A 323 7.35 7.37 33.08
C ILE A 323 8.78 7.48 33.65
N ALA A 324 9.74 7.92 32.83
CA ALA A 324 11.13 8.12 33.23
C ALA A 324 11.25 9.16 34.35
N ALA A 325 10.50 10.26 34.27
CA ALA A 325 10.41 11.26 35.33
C ALA A 325 9.77 10.70 36.61
N GLU A 326 8.67 9.93 36.49
CA GLU A 326 7.99 9.26 37.61
C GLU A 326 8.93 8.29 38.35
N TRP A 327 9.72 7.52 37.58
CA TRP A 327 10.67 6.54 38.09
C TRP A 327 12.04 7.12 38.47
N ARG A 328 12.27 8.42 38.20
CA ARG A 328 13.53 9.13 38.42
C ARG A 328 14.72 8.46 37.74
N VAL A 329 14.54 8.07 36.49
CA VAL A 329 15.58 7.44 35.65
C VAL A 329 15.64 8.10 34.27
N SER A 330 16.64 7.73 33.47
CA SER A 330 16.70 8.13 32.06
C SER A 330 15.57 7.46 31.26
N GLU A 331 15.20 8.03 30.11
CA GLU A 331 14.25 7.38 29.19
C GLU A 331 14.74 6.02 28.71
N GLN A 332 16.05 5.85 28.50
CA GLN A 332 16.62 4.55 28.15
C GLN A 332 16.47 3.53 29.29
N ASP A 333 16.69 3.92 30.54
CA ASP A 333 16.52 3.02 31.69
C ASP A 333 15.05 2.71 31.97
N ALA A 334 14.14 3.68 31.77
CA ALA A 334 12.72 3.43 31.80
C ALA A 334 12.33 2.45 30.68
N ALA A 335 12.83 2.63 29.46
CA ALA A 335 12.56 1.73 28.35
C ALA A 335 13.03 0.30 28.63
N ARG A 336 14.23 0.15 29.21
CA ARG A 336 14.74 -1.17 29.66
C ARG A 336 13.82 -1.84 30.68
N ARG A 337 13.29 -1.08 31.64
CA ARG A 337 12.37 -1.61 32.67
C ARG A 337 11.00 -1.98 32.10
N LEU A 338 10.53 -1.23 31.10
CA LEU A 338 9.25 -1.47 30.45
C LEU A 338 9.28 -2.70 29.53
N GLN A 339 10.45 -3.09 29.00
CA GLN A 339 10.54 -4.21 28.07
C GLN A 339 10.20 -5.58 28.71
N PRO A 340 9.52 -6.48 27.97
CA PRO A 340 8.96 -6.28 26.63
C PRO A 340 7.73 -5.34 26.65
N ALA A 341 7.69 -4.43 25.69
CA ALA A 341 6.69 -3.38 25.58
C ALA A 341 6.46 -2.97 24.12
N GLY A 342 5.34 -2.32 23.86
CA GLY A 342 5.03 -1.65 22.60
C GLY A 342 5.09 -0.12 22.74
N ALA A 343 5.35 0.55 21.62
CA ALA A 343 5.51 1.98 21.58
C ALA A 343 4.92 2.61 20.31
N VAL A 344 4.51 3.87 20.44
CA VAL A 344 4.20 4.78 19.34
C VAL A 344 5.26 5.87 19.31
N TYR A 345 5.91 6.03 18.16
CA TYR A 345 6.96 7.02 17.94
C TYR A 345 6.38 8.21 17.16
N HIS A 346 6.50 9.40 17.76
CA HIS A 346 6.00 10.64 17.16
C HIS A 346 7.11 11.26 16.31
N ASN A 347 7.48 10.56 15.24
CA ASN A 347 8.67 10.86 14.43
C ASN A 347 8.37 11.63 13.13
N MET A 348 7.12 11.96 12.84
CA MET A 348 6.70 12.76 11.69
C MET A 348 5.79 13.91 12.13
N SER A 349 5.72 14.96 11.31
CA SER A 349 4.77 16.07 11.51
C SER A 349 3.47 15.83 10.75
N GLU A 350 2.34 16.05 11.42
CA GLU A 350 1.01 16.01 10.80
C GLU A 350 0.87 17.02 9.66
N ASP A 351 1.49 18.20 9.77
CA ASP A 351 1.45 19.20 8.71
C ASP A 351 2.26 18.80 7.47
N ASP A 352 3.31 18.00 7.64
CA ASP A 352 4.01 17.40 6.51
C ASP A 352 3.14 16.33 5.84
N VAL A 353 2.49 15.45 6.63
CA VAL A 353 1.55 14.42 6.15
C VAL A 353 0.42 15.04 5.36
N ARG A 354 -0.24 16.10 5.88
CA ARG A 354 -1.30 16.84 5.18
C ARG A 354 -0.82 17.34 3.81
N ARG A 355 0.33 18.04 3.77
CA ARG A 355 0.90 18.57 2.52
C ARG A 355 1.20 17.48 1.50
N ILE A 356 1.79 16.36 1.96
CA ILE A 356 2.12 15.23 1.08
C ILE A 356 0.83 14.58 0.57
N LEU A 357 -0.15 14.31 1.43
CA LEU A 357 -1.42 13.70 1.04
C LEU A 357 -2.21 14.57 0.05
N SER A 358 -2.20 15.89 0.22
CA SER A 358 -2.85 16.84 -0.70
C SER A 358 -2.19 16.92 -2.08
N HIS A 359 -0.93 16.51 -2.22
CA HIS A 359 -0.23 16.68 -3.49
C HIS A 359 -0.85 15.81 -4.60
N PRO A 360 -1.11 16.30 -5.83
CA PRO A 360 -1.88 15.57 -6.85
C PRO A 360 -1.28 14.23 -7.28
N ALA A 361 0.04 14.06 -7.13
CA ALA A 361 0.77 12.84 -7.49
C ALA A 361 0.74 11.75 -6.42
N THR A 362 0.29 12.07 -5.20
CA THR A 362 0.33 11.17 -4.04
C THR A 362 -0.83 10.19 -4.06
N MET A 363 -0.49 8.90 -4.08
CA MET A 363 -1.40 7.76 -3.88
C MET A 363 -1.52 7.42 -2.39
N VAL A 364 -2.48 6.57 -2.04
CA VAL A 364 -2.65 6.07 -0.66
C VAL A 364 -2.11 4.65 -0.57
N GLY A 365 -1.09 4.44 0.26
CA GLY A 365 -0.57 3.12 0.62
C GLY A 365 -0.72 2.92 2.12
N SER A 366 -1.16 1.75 2.59
CA SER A 366 -1.34 1.51 4.01
C SER A 366 -0.02 1.33 4.75
N ASP A 367 0.97 0.72 4.09
CA ASP A 367 2.21 0.24 4.71
C ASP A 367 1.92 -0.68 5.93
N GLY A 368 0.80 -1.41 5.88
CA GLY A 368 0.42 -2.35 6.94
C GLY A 368 1.43 -3.50 7.07
N LEU A 369 1.80 -3.83 8.30
CA LEU A 369 2.64 -4.99 8.65
C LEU A 369 1.75 -6.06 9.31
N PRO A 370 1.22 -7.03 8.54
CA PRO A 370 0.18 -7.93 9.04
C PRO A 370 0.71 -9.04 9.97
N ASN A 371 2.03 -9.27 10.01
CA ASN A 371 2.64 -10.26 10.88
C ASN A 371 3.01 -9.71 12.27
N ASP A 372 2.86 -8.40 12.48
CA ASP A 372 3.07 -7.78 13.78
C ASP A 372 1.94 -8.20 14.74
N PRO A 373 2.25 -8.72 15.94
CA PRO A 373 1.21 -9.10 16.91
C PRO A 373 0.31 -7.93 17.33
N LEU A 374 0.91 -6.75 17.48
CA LEU A 374 0.21 -5.49 17.71
C LEU A 374 0.61 -4.49 16.60
N PRO A 375 -0.05 -4.54 15.44
CA PRO A 375 0.35 -3.76 14.28
C PRO A 375 0.04 -2.27 14.47
N HIS A 376 0.66 -1.41 13.66
CA HIS A 376 0.21 -0.03 13.55
C HIS A 376 -1.25 0.03 13.02
N PRO A 377 -2.11 0.95 13.51
CA PRO A 377 -3.52 1.08 13.05
C PRO A 377 -3.70 1.35 11.54
N ARG A 378 -2.60 1.65 10.83
CA ARG A 378 -2.59 1.87 9.38
C ARG A 378 -2.96 0.62 8.60
N LEU A 379 -2.69 -0.56 9.18
CA LEU A 379 -3.08 -1.85 8.63
C LEU A 379 -4.61 -1.98 8.47
N TRP A 380 -5.39 -1.30 9.32
CA TRP A 380 -6.85 -1.44 9.41
C TRP A 380 -7.63 -0.15 9.13
N GLY A 381 -6.97 1.01 9.10
CA GLY A 381 -7.63 2.32 9.05
C GLY A 381 -7.18 3.28 7.95
N ALA A 382 -6.14 2.97 7.16
CA ALA A 382 -5.57 3.92 6.20
C ALA A 382 -6.62 4.51 5.23
N PHE A 383 -7.35 3.68 4.49
CA PHE A 383 -8.28 4.20 3.47
C PHE A 383 -9.48 4.94 4.08
N PRO A 384 -10.16 4.39 5.12
CA PRO A 384 -11.28 5.07 5.77
C PRO A 384 -10.87 6.34 6.50
N ARG A 385 -9.62 6.44 6.96
CA ARG A 385 -9.06 7.68 7.52
C ARG A 385 -8.90 8.77 6.46
N VAL A 386 -8.46 8.44 5.25
CA VAL A 386 -8.40 9.41 4.14
C VAL A 386 -9.81 9.91 3.79
N LEU A 387 -10.78 9.02 3.67
CA LEU A 387 -12.16 9.37 3.29
C LEU A 387 -12.88 10.17 4.40
N GLY A 388 -12.79 9.70 5.65
CA GLY A 388 -13.47 10.31 6.79
C GLY A 388 -12.72 11.53 7.30
N TYR A 389 -11.55 11.31 7.89
CA TYR A 389 -10.82 12.37 8.59
C TYR A 389 -10.30 13.44 7.62
N TYR A 390 -9.56 13.06 6.58
CA TYR A 390 -8.92 14.06 5.71
C TYR A 390 -9.89 14.68 4.68
N ALA A 391 -10.74 13.89 4.02
CA ALA A 391 -11.62 14.40 2.97
C ALA A 391 -12.93 15.00 3.52
N ARG A 392 -13.65 14.30 4.41
CA ARG A 392 -14.93 14.79 4.96
C ARG A 392 -14.73 15.83 6.07
N ASP A 393 -13.94 15.49 7.10
CA ASP A 393 -13.87 16.27 8.33
C ASP A 393 -12.94 17.49 8.19
N GLU A 394 -11.70 17.28 7.73
CA GLU A 394 -10.74 18.37 7.52
C GLU A 394 -10.95 19.12 6.19
N ARG A 395 -11.66 18.51 5.22
CA ARG A 395 -11.82 19.05 3.85
C ARG A 395 -10.48 19.37 3.19
N LEU A 396 -9.46 18.57 3.51
CA LEU A 396 -8.09 18.73 2.99
C LEU A 396 -8.03 18.48 1.47
N ILE A 397 -8.82 17.53 1.00
CA ILE A 397 -9.05 17.16 -0.41
C ILE A 397 -10.53 16.84 -0.59
N SER A 398 -11.05 16.87 -1.83
CA SER A 398 -12.42 16.43 -2.09
C SER A 398 -12.54 14.91 -1.98
N LEU A 399 -13.77 14.40 -1.80
CA LEU A 399 -14.01 12.96 -1.75
C LEU A 399 -13.72 12.30 -3.09
N GLU A 400 -14.00 12.98 -4.21
CA GLU A 400 -13.66 12.54 -5.57
C GLU A 400 -12.14 12.40 -5.75
N ASP A 401 -11.35 13.36 -5.27
CA ASP A 401 -9.89 13.28 -5.35
C ASP A 401 -9.33 12.21 -4.42
N ALA A 402 -9.90 12.06 -3.21
CA ALA A 402 -9.56 10.95 -2.31
C ALA A 402 -9.78 9.59 -3.00
N VAL A 403 -10.97 9.36 -3.57
CA VAL A 403 -11.29 8.14 -4.33
C VAL A 403 -10.33 7.97 -5.50
N ARG A 404 -10.07 9.01 -6.30
CA ARG A 404 -9.12 8.96 -7.43
C ARG A 404 -7.72 8.51 -6.99
N LYS A 405 -7.20 9.06 -5.90
CA LYS A 405 -5.87 8.74 -5.34
C LYS A 405 -5.71 7.27 -4.97
N MET A 406 -6.78 6.65 -4.44
CA MET A 406 -6.81 5.24 -4.04
C MET A 406 -7.39 4.29 -5.12
N THR A 407 -7.73 4.79 -6.31
CA THR A 407 -8.30 3.98 -7.40
C THR A 407 -7.60 4.23 -8.74
N ALA A 408 -8.10 5.11 -9.60
CA ALA A 408 -7.61 5.28 -10.96
C ALA A 408 -6.15 5.75 -11.01
N LEU A 409 -5.73 6.66 -10.12
CA LEU A 409 -4.33 7.09 -10.04
C LEU A 409 -3.41 5.91 -9.76
N SER A 410 -3.80 5.09 -8.77
CA SER A 410 -3.08 3.89 -8.35
C SER A 410 -3.04 2.82 -9.45
N ALA A 411 -4.20 2.50 -10.04
CA ALA A 411 -4.29 1.53 -11.13
C ALA A 411 -3.47 1.94 -12.37
N ARG A 412 -3.50 3.22 -12.76
CA ARG A 412 -2.74 3.72 -13.91
C ARG A 412 -1.24 3.70 -13.66
N ARG A 413 -0.79 4.15 -12.49
CA ARG A 413 0.66 4.20 -12.13
C ARG A 413 1.28 2.81 -12.19
N PHE A 414 0.55 1.81 -11.71
CA PHE A 414 1.00 0.42 -11.66
C PHE A 414 0.57 -0.45 -12.86
N GLY A 415 -0.12 0.11 -13.86
CA GLY A 415 -0.51 -0.61 -15.07
C GLY A 415 -1.54 -1.73 -14.83
N LEU A 416 -2.47 -1.53 -13.88
CA LEU A 416 -3.53 -2.48 -13.57
C LEU A 416 -4.66 -2.35 -14.61
N ALA A 417 -4.53 -3.07 -15.72
CA ALA A 417 -5.43 -2.95 -16.85
C ALA A 417 -6.90 -3.20 -16.47
N ARG A 418 -7.79 -2.27 -16.86
CA ARG A 418 -9.25 -2.35 -16.65
C ARG A 418 -9.67 -2.48 -15.17
N ARG A 419 -8.92 -1.86 -14.27
CA ARG A 419 -9.24 -1.69 -12.83
C ARG A 419 -9.12 -0.22 -12.43
N GLY A 420 -9.64 0.13 -11.26
CA GLY A 420 -9.53 1.47 -10.68
C GLY A 420 -10.51 2.52 -11.22
N GLU A 421 -11.42 2.15 -12.12
CA GLU A 421 -12.52 3.02 -12.57
C GLU A 421 -13.83 2.21 -12.66
N VAL A 422 -14.96 2.85 -12.37
CA VAL A 422 -16.28 2.25 -12.61
C VAL A 422 -16.68 2.55 -14.05
N ARG A 423 -16.31 1.63 -14.95
CA ARG A 423 -16.52 1.77 -16.39
C ARG A 423 -17.03 0.48 -16.99
N VAL A 424 -17.94 0.56 -17.97
CA VAL A 424 -18.40 -0.62 -18.71
C VAL A 424 -17.20 -1.37 -19.32
N GLY A 425 -17.18 -2.68 -19.12
CA GLY A 425 -16.10 -3.57 -19.54
C GLY A 425 -14.92 -3.67 -18.55
N TYR A 426 -14.89 -2.89 -17.47
CA TYR A 426 -13.87 -3.01 -16.41
C TYR A 426 -14.23 -4.13 -15.43
N HIS A 427 -13.23 -4.59 -14.69
CA HIS A 427 -13.44 -5.53 -13.59
C HIS A 427 -14.38 -4.91 -12.55
N ALA A 428 -15.33 -5.71 -12.06
CA ALA A 428 -16.24 -5.31 -10.99
C ALA A 428 -15.56 -5.42 -9.60
N ASP A 429 -14.47 -4.68 -9.42
CA ASP A 429 -13.94 -4.39 -8.09
C ASP A 429 -14.59 -3.10 -7.59
N LEU A 430 -15.44 -3.19 -6.59
CA LEU A 430 -16.28 -2.09 -6.15
C LEU A 430 -16.35 -2.01 -4.63
N VAL A 431 -16.56 -0.81 -4.12
CA VAL A 431 -16.86 -0.57 -2.70
C VAL A 431 -18.08 0.34 -2.59
N LEU A 432 -19.04 -0.08 -1.76
CA LEU A 432 -20.18 0.72 -1.34
C LEU A 432 -19.93 1.19 0.10
N PHE A 433 -19.99 2.49 0.32
CA PHE A 433 -19.75 3.08 1.64
C PHE A 433 -20.64 4.28 1.94
N ASP A 434 -20.87 4.51 3.23
CA ASP A 434 -21.55 5.71 3.72
C ASP A 434 -20.54 6.86 3.84
N ALA A 435 -20.51 7.74 2.85
CA ALA A 435 -19.64 8.92 2.83
C ALA A 435 -19.82 9.83 4.06
N ALA A 436 -21.01 9.85 4.68
CA ALA A 436 -21.26 10.66 5.86
C ALA A 436 -20.70 10.03 7.14
N ARG A 437 -20.45 8.71 7.16
CA ARG A 437 -20.09 7.96 8.37
C ARG A 437 -18.76 7.21 8.29
N VAL A 438 -18.17 7.08 7.10
CA VAL A 438 -16.91 6.36 6.90
C VAL A 438 -15.80 6.95 7.78
N ARG A 439 -15.11 6.10 8.53
CA ARG A 439 -13.97 6.48 9.39
C ARG A 439 -13.17 5.24 9.80
N ASP A 440 -11.89 5.45 10.09
CA ASP A 440 -11.07 4.47 10.80
C ASP A 440 -11.58 4.25 12.23
N ALA A 441 -11.58 3.00 12.67
CA ALA A 441 -11.85 2.61 14.06
C ALA A 441 -10.57 2.19 14.80
N ALA A 442 -9.54 1.77 14.04
CA ALA A 442 -8.27 1.33 14.58
C ALA A 442 -7.51 2.47 15.27
N THR A 443 -7.14 2.26 16.54
CA THR A 443 -6.30 3.16 17.31
C THR A 443 -4.95 2.51 17.59
N PHE A 444 -4.00 3.22 18.20
CA PHE A 444 -2.72 2.62 18.57
C PHE A 444 -2.86 1.57 19.70
N GLU A 445 -3.88 1.70 20.53
CA GLU A 445 -4.21 0.78 21.63
C GLU A 445 -5.01 -0.43 21.13
N GLN A 446 -5.91 -0.20 20.17
CA GLN A 446 -6.73 -1.24 19.55
C GLN A 446 -6.59 -1.18 18.02
N PRO A 447 -5.44 -1.64 17.48
CA PRO A 447 -5.11 -1.41 16.07
C PRO A 447 -5.81 -2.36 15.09
N GLN A 448 -6.46 -3.41 15.58
CA GLN A 448 -7.12 -4.42 14.76
C GLN A 448 -8.65 -4.26 14.79
N GLN A 449 -9.13 -3.08 14.44
CA GLN A 449 -10.56 -2.75 14.43
C GLN A 449 -11.04 -2.48 13.00
N PRO A 450 -12.04 -3.23 12.49
CA PRO A 450 -12.68 -2.94 11.21
C PRO A 450 -13.20 -1.51 11.16
N ALA A 451 -13.07 -0.87 10.00
CA ALA A 451 -13.55 0.48 9.82
C ALA A 451 -15.08 0.59 9.85
N HIS A 452 -15.58 1.77 10.18
CA HIS A 452 -17.00 2.07 10.09
C HIS A 452 -17.36 2.61 8.71
N GLY A 453 -18.60 2.37 8.29
CA GLY A 453 -19.18 2.97 7.07
C GLY A 453 -18.83 2.26 5.76
N ILE A 454 -18.01 1.20 5.77
CA ILE A 454 -17.87 0.29 4.63
C ILE A 454 -19.03 -0.71 4.67
N GLU A 455 -19.94 -0.63 3.70
CA GLU A 455 -21.18 -1.42 3.69
C GLU A 455 -21.04 -2.70 2.88
N ALA A 456 -20.39 -2.63 1.72
CA ALA A 456 -20.15 -3.79 0.86
C ALA A 456 -18.90 -3.64 0.00
N VAL A 457 -18.23 -4.76 -0.29
CA VAL A 457 -17.06 -4.82 -1.18
C VAL A 457 -17.22 -5.98 -2.14
N TRP A 458 -17.05 -5.71 -3.43
CA TRP A 458 -16.99 -6.70 -4.50
C TRP A 458 -15.57 -6.80 -5.03
N VAL A 459 -15.10 -8.03 -5.24
CA VAL A 459 -13.82 -8.31 -5.89
C VAL A 459 -14.11 -9.21 -7.07
N ASN A 460 -13.74 -8.77 -8.29
CA ASN A 460 -14.09 -9.45 -9.53
C ASN A 460 -15.59 -9.86 -9.59
N GLY A 461 -16.49 -8.95 -9.20
CA GLY A 461 -17.93 -9.13 -9.21
C GLY A 461 -18.51 -9.94 -8.04
N ALA A 462 -17.68 -10.58 -7.22
CA ALA A 462 -18.13 -11.37 -6.10
C ALA A 462 -18.18 -10.54 -4.80
N LEU A 463 -19.34 -10.54 -4.13
CA LEU A 463 -19.52 -9.85 -2.86
C LEU A 463 -18.69 -10.51 -1.75
N SER A 464 -17.58 -9.87 -1.37
CA SER A 464 -16.55 -10.42 -0.47
C SER A 464 -16.69 -9.90 0.98
N TYR A 465 -17.31 -8.74 1.17
CA TYR A 465 -17.57 -8.14 2.47
C TYR A 465 -18.96 -7.50 2.46
N ARG A 466 -19.72 -7.65 3.55
CA ARG A 466 -21.04 -7.04 3.73
C ARG A 466 -21.36 -6.88 5.22
N ASP A 467 -22.04 -5.79 5.59
CA ASP A 467 -22.62 -5.61 6.93
C ASP A 467 -21.61 -5.78 8.08
N GLY A 468 -20.37 -5.30 7.87
CA GLY A 468 -19.31 -5.36 8.88
C GLY A 468 -18.54 -6.69 8.95
N ALA A 469 -18.80 -7.64 8.05
CA ALA A 469 -18.20 -8.97 8.09
C ALA A 469 -17.80 -9.49 6.69
N PRO A 470 -16.78 -10.38 6.61
CA PRO A 470 -16.48 -11.09 5.37
C PRO A 470 -17.61 -12.08 5.05
N THR A 471 -17.97 -12.22 3.76
CA THR A 471 -19.00 -13.18 3.32
C THR A 471 -18.48 -14.62 3.23
N GLY A 472 -17.16 -14.80 3.31
CA GLY A 472 -16.47 -16.06 3.04
C GLY A 472 -16.16 -16.29 1.56
N VAL A 473 -16.73 -15.49 0.65
CA VAL A 473 -16.43 -15.58 -0.78
C VAL A 473 -15.11 -14.88 -1.05
N ARG A 474 -14.17 -15.59 -1.70
CA ARG A 474 -12.87 -15.05 -2.09
C ARG A 474 -12.67 -15.20 -3.59
N ALA A 475 -12.62 -14.07 -4.28
CA ALA A 475 -12.53 -14.01 -5.74
C ALA A 475 -11.29 -13.25 -6.22
N GLY A 476 -10.35 -12.95 -5.33
CA GLY A 476 -9.08 -12.33 -5.66
C GLY A 476 -8.24 -13.21 -6.59
N ARG A 477 -7.48 -12.54 -7.47
CA ARG A 477 -6.62 -13.18 -8.47
C ARG A 477 -5.26 -12.48 -8.49
N PHE A 478 -4.25 -13.17 -9.00
CA PHE A 478 -3.03 -12.49 -9.40
C PHE A 478 -3.33 -11.53 -10.57
N VAL A 479 -2.86 -10.29 -10.46
CA VAL A 479 -2.99 -9.26 -11.48
C VAL A 479 -1.61 -9.03 -12.09
N ALA A 480 -1.40 -9.69 -13.23
CA ALA A 480 -0.20 -9.47 -14.02
C ALA A 480 -0.17 -8.04 -14.56
N ARG A 481 1.05 -7.54 -14.77
CA ARG A 481 1.33 -6.27 -15.44
C ARG A 481 0.58 -6.17 -16.78
N GLY A 482 -0.27 -5.15 -16.93
CA GLY A 482 -1.00 -4.85 -18.16
C GLY A 482 -0.36 -3.70 -18.95
N GLU A 483 -0.93 -3.39 -20.12
CA GLU A 483 -0.57 -2.18 -20.86
C GLU A 483 -0.97 -0.92 -20.06
N ARG A 484 -0.05 0.04 -19.92
CA ARG A 484 -0.37 1.32 -19.28
C ARG A 484 -1.24 2.17 -20.20
N ALA A 485 -2.37 2.64 -19.68
CA ALA A 485 -3.16 3.67 -20.35
C ALA A 485 -2.35 4.98 -20.45
N PRO A 486 -2.51 5.77 -21.54
CA PRO A 486 -1.85 7.06 -21.65
C PRO A 486 -2.24 8.00 -20.52
N ALA A 487 -1.28 8.78 -20.01
CA ALA A 487 -1.50 9.74 -18.93
C ALA A 487 -2.58 10.77 -19.30
N THR A 488 -3.45 11.12 -18.35
CA THR A 488 -4.38 12.25 -18.53
C THR A 488 -3.71 13.58 -18.14
N PRO A 489 -4.19 14.74 -18.64
CA PRO A 489 -3.56 16.05 -18.39
C PRO A 489 -3.39 16.44 -16.91
N GLY A 490 -4.05 15.77 -15.96
CA GLY A 490 -3.88 15.95 -14.52
C GLY A 490 -2.93 14.95 -13.83
N ASP A 491 -2.58 13.85 -14.50
CA ASP A 491 -1.73 12.80 -13.94
C ASP A 491 -0.23 13.07 -14.16
N ALA A 492 0.11 14.01 -15.06
CA ALA A 492 1.45 14.35 -15.55
C ALA A 492 2.46 13.19 -15.44
N PHE A 493 2.44 12.39 -16.50
CA PHE A 493 3.22 11.20 -16.86
C PHE A 493 2.99 9.93 -16.02
#